data_AF-A0A7S1UW02-F1
#
_entry.id   AF-A0A7S1UW02-F1
#
_cell.length_a   1.000
_cell.length_b   1.000
_cell.length_c   1.000
_cell.angle_alpha   90.00
_cell.angle_beta   90.00
_cell.angle_gamma   90.00
#
_symmetry.space_group_name_H-M   'P 1'
#
loop_
_entity.id
_entity.type
_entity.pdbx_description
1 polymer ?
#
loop_
_entity_poly.entity_id
_entity_poly.type
_entity_poly.pdbx_seq_one_letter_code
_entity_poly.pdbx_strand_id
1 'polypeptide(L)'
;AVVEQGSEADHDGRAWIGLIQSKMPSTTFIKATSPQRRALDWMLQDLLTLSLHDEDRIIQRFALAVLYYGTSGPTNWELWGTRGWVEATPACTWGYPRVNCNGTYIAKSLTLWGTGLSGSIPGEGG
;
A
#
# COMPACT_ATOMS: atom_id res chain seq x y z
N ALA A 1 40.00 21.75 -12.35
CA ALA A 1 39.06 20.78 -12.96
C ALA A 1 37.98 20.50 -11.92
N VAL A 2 36.75 20.89 -12.22
CA VAL A 2 35.58 20.62 -11.38
C VAL A 2 35.11 19.22 -11.76
N VAL A 3 34.99 18.31 -10.80
CA VAL A 3 34.30 17.03 -11.00
C VAL A 3 32.94 17.19 -10.36
N GLU A 4 31.93 17.31 -11.20
CA GLU A 4 30.53 17.39 -10.82
C GLU A 4 29.95 15.99 -10.52
N GLN A 5 29.19 15.95 -9.43
CA GLN A 5 27.93 15.23 -9.23
C GLN A 5 27.90 13.69 -9.27
N GLY A 6 27.77 13.11 -8.08
CA GLY A 6 27.06 11.86 -7.82
C GLY A 6 26.18 12.07 -6.59
N SER A 7 24.88 12.29 -6.81
CA SER A 7 23.88 12.65 -5.79
C SER A 7 23.74 11.60 -4.69
N GLU A 8 23.98 12.05 -3.47
CA GLU A 8 23.78 11.35 -2.20
C GLU A 8 22.28 11.16 -1.90
N ALA A 9 21.63 10.22 -2.59
CA ALA A 9 20.21 9.89 -2.38
C ALA A 9 19.90 8.38 -2.34
N ASP A 10 20.91 7.51 -2.42
CA ASP A 10 20.72 6.06 -2.64
C ASP A 10 20.68 5.20 -1.36
N HIS A 11 20.47 5.79 -0.18
CA HIS A 11 20.55 5.04 1.09
C HIS A 11 19.41 5.25 2.10
N ASP A 12 18.28 5.85 1.72
CA ASP A 12 17.12 5.92 2.61
C ASP A 12 15.98 5.03 2.08
N GLY A 13 15.73 3.91 2.76
CA GLY A 13 14.77 2.86 2.39
C GLY A 13 13.29 3.29 2.36
N ARG A 14 13.04 4.59 2.27
CA ARG A 14 11.72 5.23 2.34
C ARG A 14 11.57 6.40 1.37
N ALA A 15 12.40 6.49 0.34
CA ALA A 15 12.25 7.51 -0.70
C ALA A 15 10.88 7.46 -1.41
N TRP A 16 10.18 6.32 -1.36
CA TRP A 16 8.83 6.16 -1.91
C TRP A 16 7.75 6.93 -1.13
N ILE A 17 8.04 7.43 0.09
CA ILE A 17 7.09 8.30 0.82
C ILE A 17 6.78 9.55 -0.01
N GLY A 18 7.80 10.16 -0.61
CA GLY A 18 7.64 11.34 -1.45
C GLY A 18 6.74 11.06 -2.65
N LEU A 19 6.85 9.86 -3.24
CA LEU A 19 5.96 9.42 -4.31
C LEU A 19 4.50 9.37 -3.82
N ILE A 20 4.20 8.69 -2.71
CA ILE A 20 2.82 8.60 -2.21
C ILE A 20 2.25 9.97 -1.85
N GLN A 21 3.05 10.82 -1.19
CA GLN A 21 2.63 12.17 -0.82
C GLN A 21 2.44 13.09 -2.04
N SER A 22 3.15 12.84 -3.15
CA SER A 22 2.94 13.58 -4.40
C SER A 22 1.64 13.20 -5.12
N LYS A 23 1.18 11.96 -4.96
CA LYS A 23 -0.01 11.42 -5.64
C LYS A 23 -1.30 11.65 -4.84
N MET A 24 -1.21 12.07 -3.58
CA MET A 24 -2.34 12.23 -2.66
C MET A 24 -2.37 13.63 -2.06
N PRO A 25 -3.56 14.24 -1.83
CA PRO A 25 -3.65 15.50 -1.10
C PRO A 25 -3.00 15.41 0.28
N SER A 26 -2.30 16.47 0.72
CA SER A 26 -1.68 16.52 2.05
C SER A 26 -2.68 16.31 3.20
N THR A 27 -3.95 16.66 2.97
CA THR A 27 -5.06 16.48 3.90
C THR A 27 -5.40 15.00 4.17
N THR A 28 -4.99 14.11 3.28
CA THR A 28 -5.27 12.67 3.33
C THR A 28 -4.66 11.99 4.57
N PHE A 29 -3.55 12.51 5.10
CA PHE A 29 -2.80 11.89 6.19
C PHE A 29 -2.97 12.58 7.55
N ILE A 30 -3.86 13.58 7.65
CA ILE A 30 -4.04 14.42 8.85
C ILE A 30 -4.60 13.61 10.02
N LYS A 31 -5.57 12.73 9.77
CA LYS A 31 -6.23 11.97 10.83
C LYS A 31 -5.40 10.73 11.16
N ALA A 32 -4.84 10.69 12.38
CA ALA A 32 -4.04 9.58 12.89
C ALA A 32 -4.76 8.22 12.80
N THR A 33 -6.09 8.22 12.94
CA THR A 33 -6.93 7.02 12.89
C THR A 33 -7.43 6.69 11.48
N SER A 34 -7.08 7.50 10.47
CA SER A 34 -7.52 7.24 9.09
C SER A 34 -6.86 5.97 8.51
N PRO A 35 -7.56 5.27 7.61
CA PRO A 35 -6.97 4.15 6.88
C PRO A 35 -5.70 4.54 6.10
N GLN A 36 -5.67 5.75 5.53
CA GLN A 36 -4.53 6.28 4.79
C GLN A 36 -3.32 6.48 5.67
N ARG A 37 -3.51 7.02 6.88
CA ARG A 37 -2.41 7.17 7.84
C ARG A 37 -1.90 5.81 8.32
N ARG A 38 -2.80 4.87 8.65
CA ARG A 38 -2.40 3.52 9.06
C ARG A 38 -1.66 2.75 7.96
N ALA A 39 -2.10 2.86 6.72
CA ALA A 39 -1.42 2.27 5.57
C ALA A 39 -0.01 2.86 5.39
N LEU A 40 0.12 4.18 5.50
CA LEU A 40 1.42 4.84 5.43
C LEU A 40 2.34 4.36 6.58
N ASP A 41 1.84 4.37 7.82
CA ASP A 41 2.58 3.94 9.00
C ASP A 41 3.03 2.47 8.91
N TRP A 42 2.20 1.60 8.30
CA TRP A 42 2.60 0.23 8.00
C TRP A 42 3.70 0.16 6.94
N MET A 43 3.56 0.89 5.82
CA MET A 43 4.59 0.88 4.78
C MET A 43 5.95 1.38 5.30
N LEU A 44 5.98 2.30 6.27
CA LEU A 44 7.21 2.74 6.94
C LEU A 44 7.95 1.61 7.69
N GLN A 45 7.22 0.56 8.05
CA GLN A 45 7.70 -0.63 8.77
C GLN A 45 7.78 -1.87 7.87
N ASP A 46 7.34 -1.76 6.61
CA ASP A 46 7.35 -2.84 5.63
C ASP A 46 8.81 -3.16 5.25
N LEU A 47 9.21 -4.41 5.47
CA LEU A 47 10.57 -4.88 5.17
C LEU A 47 10.77 -5.18 3.68
N LEU A 48 9.71 -5.15 2.88
CA LEU A 48 9.82 -5.33 1.44
C LEU A 48 10.53 -4.12 0.82
N THR A 49 11.76 -4.34 0.34
CA THR A 49 12.49 -3.33 -0.42
C THR A 49 11.90 -3.23 -1.83
N LEU A 50 11.28 -2.09 -2.14
CA LEU A 50 10.80 -1.77 -3.48
C LEU A 50 11.70 -0.71 -4.11
N SER A 51 11.98 -0.86 -5.40
CA SER A 51 12.67 0.19 -6.16
C SER A 51 11.72 1.38 -6.37
N LEU A 52 12.23 2.60 -6.39
CA LEU A 52 11.45 3.77 -6.81
C LEU A 52 10.94 3.64 -8.25
N HIS A 53 11.61 2.81 -9.07
CA HIS A 53 11.15 2.49 -10.43
C HIS A 53 9.91 1.59 -10.45
N ASP A 54 9.51 1.00 -9.32
CA ASP A 54 8.30 0.19 -9.15
C ASP A 54 7.10 1.04 -8.66
N GLU A 55 6.91 2.26 -9.19
CA GLU A 55 5.88 3.20 -8.71
C GLU A 55 4.49 2.57 -8.59
N ASP A 56 4.06 1.84 -9.62
CA ASP A 56 2.75 1.19 -9.65
C ASP A 56 2.58 0.18 -8.50
N ARG A 57 3.65 -0.55 -8.15
CA ARG A 57 3.62 -1.56 -7.08
C ARG A 57 3.62 -0.87 -5.71
N ILE A 58 4.31 0.25 -5.56
CA ILE A 58 4.27 1.07 -4.35
C ILE A 58 2.86 1.62 -4.14
N ILE A 59 2.29 2.26 -5.17
CA ILE A 59 0.95 2.87 -5.11
C ILE A 59 -0.12 1.80 -4.87
N GLN A 60 -0.03 0.66 -5.54
CA GLN A 60 -0.94 -0.46 -5.34
C GLN A 60 -0.90 -1.00 -3.91
N ARG A 61 0.29 -1.20 -3.33
CA ARG A 61 0.42 -1.66 -1.94
C ARG A 61 -0.21 -0.69 -0.97
N PHE A 62 0.05 0.60 -1.17
CA PHE A 62 -0.58 1.64 -0.39
C PHE A 62 -2.10 1.54 -0.49
N ALA A 63 -2.66 1.58 -1.72
CA ALA A 63 -4.10 1.52 -1.95
C ALA A 63 -4.76 0.29 -1.32
N LEU A 64 -4.15 -0.89 -1.46
CA LEU A 64 -4.65 -2.13 -0.87
C LEU A 64 -4.58 -2.12 0.67
N ALA A 65 -3.52 -1.55 1.25
CA ALA A 65 -3.43 -1.37 2.70
C ALA A 65 -4.47 -0.36 3.22
N VAL A 66 -4.74 0.74 2.48
CA VAL A 66 -5.82 1.68 2.81
C VAL A 66 -7.17 0.96 2.78
N LEU A 67 -7.44 0.17 1.74
CA LEU A 67 -8.66 -0.62 1.66
C LEU A 67 -8.80 -1.58 2.84
N TYR A 68 -7.73 -2.31 3.18
CA TYR A 68 -7.70 -3.23 4.31
C TYR A 68 -8.04 -2.51 5.63
N TYR A 69 -7.36 -1.41 5.95
CA TYR A 69 -7.65 -0.66 7.18
C TYR A 69 -9.00 0.07 7.15
N GLY A 70 -9.49 0.46 5.97
CA GLY A 70 -10.75 1.20 5.78
C GLY A 70 -11.99 0.33 5.80
N THR A 71 -11.83 -0.98 5.62
CA THR A 71 -12.93 -1.94 5.58
C THR A 71 -12.93 -2.89 6.78
N SER A 72 -12.35 -2.43 7.90
CA SER A 72 -12.19 -3.20 9.14
C SER A 72 -11.42 -4.51 8.96
N GLY A 73 -10.45 -4.55 8.05
CA GLY A 73 -9.58 -5.70 7.79
C GLY A 73 -9.03 -6.40 9.04
N PRO A 74 -8.41 -5.67 9.98
CA PRO A 74 -7.84 -6.27 11.19
C PRO A 74 -8.84 -7.01 12.08
N THR A 75 -10.13 -6.69 12.03
CA THR A 75 -11.15 -7.26 12.94
C THR A 75 -12.21 -8.07 12.23
N ASN A 76 -12.59 -7.74 10.99
CA ASN A 76 -13.82 -8.23 10.34
C ASN A 76 -13.57 -9.13 9.12
N TRP A 77 -12.34 -9.19 8.60
CA TRP A 77 -12.01 -10.11 7.49
C TRP A 77 -11.85 -11.56 8.01
N GLU A 78 -12.75 -11.99 8.91
CA GLU A 78 -12.65 -13.19 9.73
C GLU A 78 -12.88 -14.50 8.95
N LEU A 79 -13.57 -14.45 7.81
CA LEU A 79 -14.14 -15.66 7.21
C LEU A 79 -13.13 -16.66 6.62
N TRP A 80 -11.83 -16.32 6.51
CA TRP A 80 -10.81 -17.24 5.97
C TRP A 80 -9.45 -17.17 6.66
N GLY A 81 -9.38 -16.52 7.82
CA GLY A 81 -8.12 -16.17 8.47
C GLY A 81 -7.42 -15.07 7.68
N THR A 82 -7.39 -13.86 8.24
CA THR A 82 -6.75 -12.64 7.70
C THR A 82 -5.23 -12.73 7.46
N ARG A 83 -4.66 -13.94 7.46
CA ARG A 83 -3.25 -14.19 7.18
C ARG A 83 -2.98 -13.84 5.73
N GLY A 84 -1.88 -13.13 5.46
CA GLY A 84 -1.48 -12.80 4.11
C GLY A 84 -1.68 -11.36 3.68
N TRP A 85 -2.45 -10.53 4.38
CA TRP A 85 -2.61 -9.11 4.00
C TRP A 85 -1.62 -8.23 4.73
N VAL A 86 -1.13 -7.18 4.06
CA VAL A 86 -0.24 -6.19 4.69
C VAL A 86 1.07 -6.86 5.16
N GLU A 87 1.58 -7.80 4.35
CA GLU A 87 2.81 -8.56 4.57
C GLU A 87 3.98 -8.02 3.73
N ALA A 88 5.21 -8.27 4.19
CA ALA A 88 6.46 -7.97 3.48
C ALA A 88 6.74 -8.88 2.28
N THR A 89 5.69 -9.21 1.52
CA THR A 89 5.69 -9.95 0.26
C THR A 89 4.93 -9.15 -0.79
N PRO A 90 5.19 -9.30 -2.11
CA PRO A 90 4.46 -8.56 -3.15
C PRO A 90 2.94 -8.62 -2.97
N ALA A 91 2.21 -7.55 -3.29
CA ALA A 91 0.76 -7.50 -3.03
C ALA A 91 -0.04 -8.63 -3.69
N CYS A 92 0.45 -9.17 -4.82
CA CYS A 92 -0.16 -10.28 -5.53
C CYS A 92 -0.07 -11.62 -4.80
N THR A 93 0.82 -11.74 -3.82
CA THR A 93 0.93 -12.92 -2.96
C THR A 93 0.12 -12.77 -1.67
N TRP A 94 -0.57 -11.64 -1.49
CA TRP A 94 -1.38 -11.43 -0.32
C TRP A 94 -2.57 -12.41 -0.26
N GLY A 95 -2.94 -12.75 0.98
CA GLY A 95 -3.83 -13.85 1.34
C GLY A 95 -5.26 -13.71 0.83
N TYR A 96 -6.15 -14.59 1.30
CA TYR A 96 -7.55 -14.54 0.87
C TYR A 96 -8.28 -13.33 1.51
N PRO A 97 -9.00 -12.52 0.73
CA PRO A 97 -9.34 -12.76 -0.67
C PRO A 97 -8.22 -12.30 -1.61
N ARG A 98 -7.96 -13.07 -2.68
CA ARG A 98 -6.75 -12.90 -3.50
C ARG A 98 -6.76 -11.60 -4.30
N VAL A 99 -5.60 -10.95 -4.31
CA VAL A 99 -5.25 -9.91 -5.30
C VAL A 99 -4.86 -10.61 -6.60
N ASN A 100 -5.67 -10.48 -7.65
CA ASN A 100 -5.33 -11.02 -8.96
C ASN A 100 -4.47 -10.02 -9.71
N CYS A 101 -3.26 -10.44 -10.09
CA CYS A 101 -2.33 -9.61 -10.82
C CYS A 101 -2.07 -10.12 -12.24
N ASN A 102 -1.58 -9.23 -13.09
CA ASN A 102 -0.99 -9.61 -14.37
C ASN A 102 0.43 -10.21 -14.18
N GLY A 103 1.07 -10.59 -15.29
CA GLY A 103 2.44 -11.13 -15.30
C GLY A 103 3.54 -10.17 -14.82
N THR A 104 3.20 -8.90 -14.53
CA THR A 104 4.14 -7.89 -14.01
C THR A 104 3.82 -7.48 -12.57
N TYR A 105 3.06 -8.31 -11.83
CA TYR A 105 2.67 -8.06 -10.43
C TYR A 105 1.83 -6.79 -10.20
N ILE A 106 1.09 -6.35 -11.22
CA ILE A 106 0.13 -5.25 -11.11
C ILE A 106 -1.27 -5.83 -10.94
N ALA A 107 -1.97 -5.39 -9.89
CA ALA A 107 -3.34 -5.79 -9.60
C ALA A 107 -4.26 -5.44 -10.76
N LYS A 108 -5.07 -6.41 -11.17
CA LYS A 108 -6.10 -6.28 -12.21
C LYS A 108 -7.50 -6.41 -11.64
N SER A 109 -7.66 -7.26 -10.63
CA SER A 109 -8.91 -7.41 -9.93
C SER A 109 -8.69 -7.85 -8.49
N LEU A 110 -9.65 -7.49 -7.65
CA LEU A 110 -9.68 -7.87 -6.26
C LEU A 110 -11.02 -8.55 -6.01
N THR A 111 -10.97 -9.80 -5.56
CA THR A 111 -12.17 -10.46 -5.06
C THR A 111 -12.37 -10.00 -3.62
N LEU A 112 -13.57 -9.60 -3.23
CA LEU A 112 -13.89 -9.21 -1.84
C LEU A 112 -15.14 -9.93 -1.31
N TRP A 113 -15.59 -10.96 -2.02
CA TRP A 113 -16.79 -11.67 -1.65
C TRP A 113 -16.56 -12.51 -0.39
N GLY A 114 -17.51 -12.45 0.54
CA GLY A 114 -17.47 -13.23 1.78
C GLY A 114 -16.42 -12.77 2.79
N THR A 115 -16.05 -11.48 2.81
CA THR A 115 -15.07 -10.95 3.78
C THR A 115 -15.67 -10.04 4.85
N GLY A 116 -17.00 -9.96 4.94
CA GLY A 116 -17.68 -9.14 5.95
C GLY A 116 -17.30 -7.65 5.89
N LEU A 117 -16.95 -7.15 4.69
CA LEU A 117 -16.51 -5.77 4.50
C LEU A 117 -17.48 -4.80 5.18
N SER A 118 -16.94 -3.96 6.05
CA SER A 118 -17.69 -2.92 6.75
C SER A 118 -16.88 -1.64 6.73
N GLY A 119 -17.50 -0.51 6.42
CA GLY A 119 -16.81 0.77 6.31
C GLY A 119 -17.10 1.43 4.97
N SER A 120 -16.18 2.27 4.50
CA SER A 120 -16.33 2.99 3.24
C SER A 120 -15.13 2.68 2.36
N ILE A 121 -15.37 2.45 1.06
CA ILE A 121 -14.30 2.47 0.08
C ILE A 121 -13.68 3.88 0.18
N PRO A 122 -12.38 4.00 0.48
CA PRO A 122 -11.73 5.30 0.59
C PRO A 122 -11.95 6.06 -0.72
N GLY A 123 -12.51 7.26 -0.65
CA GLY A 123 -12.83 8.03 -1.85
C GLY A 123 -11.60 8.20 -2.73
N GLU A 124 -11.70 7.80 -4.00
CA GLU A 124 -10.59 7.90 -4.96
C GLU A 124 -10.33 9.34 -5.44
N GLY A 125 -11.16 10.30 -5.01
CA GLY A 125 -11.14 11.66 -5.53
C GLY A 125 -11.71 11.69 -6.96
N GLY A 126 -12.89 12.30 -7.10
CA GLY A 126 -13.40 12.71 -8.41
C GLY A 126 -12.73 13.98 -8.90
#